data_AF-A0A0K6IMA3-F1
#
_entry.id   AF-A0A0K6IMA3-F1
#
_cell.length_a   1.000
_cell.length_b   1.000
_cell.length_c   1.000
_cell.angle_alpha   90.00
_cell.angle_beta   90.00
_cell.angle_gamma   90.00
#
_symmetry.space_group_name_H-M   'P 1'
#
loop_
_entity.id
_entity.type
_entity.pdbx_description
1 polymer ?
#
loop_
_entity_poly.entity_id
_entity_poly.type
_entity_poly.pdbx_seq_one_letter_code
_entity_poly.pdbx_strand_id
1 'polypeptide(L)'
;MNIGYVIKVLRKQRKMTQEQIALEAEIATSNVSRIEKGLRQPSQKVLLKIAKALDTTPSTLYAACEQPIASIPSFLEDQTAMLCHESMNHVHLSFDANDLLTLFHELSPRNKALLLEQLKTLHRWQMSTDFGAESHPENHHCKINIR
;
A
#
# COMPACT_ATOMS: atom_id res chain seq x y z
N MET A 1 -21.94 7.78 7.34
CA MET A 1 -21.08 6.93 6.49
C MET A 1 -21.97 5.95 5.72
N ASN A 2 -21.94 5.95 4.38
CA ASN A 2 -22.84 5.12 3.55
C ASN A 2 -22.25 3.75 3.17
N ILE A 3 -21.40 3.16 4.01
CA ILE A 3 -20.60 1.97 3.68
C ILE A 3 -21.42 0.79 3.11
N GLY A 4 -22.66 0.61 3.59
CA GLY A 4 -23.58 -0.38 3.05
C GLY A 4 -23.94 -0.16 1.58
N TYR A 5 -24.11 1.10 1.16
CA TYR A 5 -24.37 1.46 -0.23
C TYR A 5 -23.16 1.17 -1.12
N VAL A 6 -21.95 1.55 -0.68
CA VAL A 6 -20.70 1.26 -1.39
C VAL A 6 -20.53 -0.25 -1.61
N ILE A 7 -20.70 -1.06 -0.55
CA ILE A 7 -20.64 -2.53 -0.62
C ILE A 7 -21.65 -3.07 -1.65
N LYS A 8 -22.89 -2.55 -1.63
CA LYS A 8 -23.94 -2.95 -2.57
C LYS A 8 -23.59 -2.60 -4.02
N VAL A 9 -23.03 -1.42 -4.28
CA VAL A 9 -22.62 -0.99 -5.62
C VAL A 9 -21.52 -1.91 -6.14
N LEU A 10 -20.45 -2.10 -5.35
CA LEU A 10 -19.33 -2.95 -5.75
C LEU A 10 -19.77 -4.40 -5.98
N ARG A 11 -20.60 -4.96 -5.09
CA ARG A 11 -21.18 -6.30 -5.29
C ARG A 11 -21.88 -6.45 -6.63
N LYS A 12 -22.70 -5.45 -7.00
CA LYS A 12 -23.43 -5.47 -8.27
C LYS A 12 -22.51 -5.36 -9.48
N GLN A 13 -21.47 -4.53 -9.40
CA GLN A 13 -20.43 -4.44 -10.45
C GLN A 13 -19.74 -5.80 -10.64
N ARG A 14 -19.51 -6.53 -9.54
CA ARG A 14 -18.98 -7.91 -9.56
C ARG A 14 -20.00 -8.99 -9.91
N LYS A 15 -21.24 -8.62 -10.19
CA LYS A 15 -22.34 -9.54 -10.55
C LYS A 15 -22.57 -10.64 -9.50
N MET A 16 -22.30 -10.37 -8.23
CA MET A 16 -22.49 -11.32 -7.14
C MET A 16 -23.85 -11.15 -6.44
N THR A 17 -24.46 -12.23 -5.98
CA THR A 17 -25.63 -12.19 -5.10
C THR A 17 -25.25 -11.91 -3.65
N GLN A 18 -26.24 -11.61 -2.80
CA GLN A 18 -25.97 -11.42 -1.36
C GLN A 18 -25.51 -12.73 -0.72
N GLU A 19 -26.05 -13.87 -1.17
CA GLU A 19 -25.69 -15.22 -0.73
C GLU A 19 -24.25 -15.57 -1.08
N GLN A 20 -23.79 -15.23 -2.29
CA GLN A 20 -22.43 -15.51 -2.74
C GLN A 20 -21.39 -14.75 -1.90
N ILE A 21 -21.60 -13.46 -1.65
CA ILE A 21 -20.70 -12.71 -0.76
C ILE A 21 -20.81 -13.17 0.68
N ALA A 22 -22.00 -13.51 1.16
CA ALA A 22 -22.18 -14.01 2.51
C ALA A 22 -21.42 -15.33 2.73
N LEU A 23 -21.45 -16.22 1.73
CA LEU A 23 -20.69 -17.47 1.72
C LEU A 23 -19.17 -17.19 1.77
N GLU A 24 -18.66 -16.37 0.85
CA GLU A 24 -17.23 -16.05 0.75
C GLU A 24 -16.72 -15.28 1.99
N ALA A 25 -17.54 -14.40 2.55
CA ALA A 25 -17.22 -13.66 3.78
C ALA A 25 -17.55 -14.46 5.07
N GLU A 26 -18.01 -15.71 4.97
CA GLU A 26 -18.39 -16.57 6.10
C GLU A 26 -19.30 -15.85 7.12
N ILE A 27 -20.34 -15.18 6.64
CA ILE A 27 -21.35 -14.48 7.46
C ILE A 27 -22.76 -14.86 6.99
N ALA A 28 -23.77 -14.60 7.81
CA ALA A 28 -25.14 -14.83 7.40
C ALA A 28 -25.57 -13.86 6.28
N THR A 29 -26.29 -14.34 5.27
CA THR A 29 -26.89 -13.50 4.20
C THR A 29 -27.77 -12.39 4.77
N SER A 30 -28.50 -12.67 5.85
CA SER A 30 -29.31 -11.66 6.57
C SER A 30 -28.47 -10.53 7.19
N ASN A 31 -27.20 -10.79 7.48
CA ASN A 31 -26.26 -9.77 7.93
C ASN A 31 -25.84 -8.86 6.76
N VAL A 32 -25.45 -9.43 5.61
CA VAL A 32 -25.15 -8.69 4.38
C VAL A 32 -26.33 -7.80 3.97
N SER A 33 -27.54 -8.35 3.96
CA SER A 33 -28.75 -7.60 3.59
C SER A 33 -28.99 -6.39 4.51
N ARG A 34 -28.81 -6.56 5.83
CA ARG A 34 -28.94 -5.47 6.80
C ARG A 34 -27.84 -4.41 6.64
N ILE A 35 -26.61 -4.85 6.36
CA ILE A 35 -25.48 -3.95 6.10
C ILE A 35 -25.75 -3.10 4.85
N GLU A 36 -26.11 -3.72 3.72
CA GLU A 36 -26.37 -3.00 2.46
C GLU A 36 -27.52 -1.99 2.54
N LYS A 37 -28.51 -2.27 3.41
CA LYS A 37 -29.63 -1.36 3.68
C LYS A 37 -29.30 -0.27 4.70
N GLY A 38 -28.10 -0.28 5.29
CA GLY A 38 -27.70 0.65 6.36
C GLY A 38 -28.36 0.37 7.72
N LEU A 39 -29.08 -0.75 7.85
CA LEU A 39 -29.74 -1.16 9.10
C LEU A 39 -28.74 -1.69 10.15
N ARG A 40 -27.52 -2.05 9.73
CA ARG A 40 -26.45 -2.48 10.60
C ARG A 40 -25.10 -2.02 10.08
N GLN A 41 -24.27 -1.46 10.95
CA GLN A 41 -22.87 -1.18 10.62
C GLN A 41 -22.04 -2.46 10.74
N PRO A 42 -21.18 -2.78 9.75
CA PRO A 42 -20.26 -3.91 9.88
C PRO A 42 -19.21 -3.61 10.95
N SER A 43 -18.84 -4.61 11.75
CA SER A 43 -17.64 -4.50 12.58
C SER A 43 -16.39 -4.54 11.69
N GLN A 44 -15.25 -4.12 12.21
CA GLN A 44 -13.97 -4.16 11.46
C GLN A 44 -13.67 -5.56 10.91
N LYS A 45 -13.88 -6.61 11.72
CA LYS A 45 -13.71 -8.01 11.29
C LYS A 45 -14.65 -8.38 10.14
N VAL A 46 -15.91 -7.97 10.20
CA VAL A 46 -16.89 -8.23 9.14
C VAL A 46 -16.55 -7.44 7.87
N LEU A 47 -16.13 -6.19 8.01
CA LEU A 47 -15.71 -5.36 6.88
C LEU A 47 -14.49 -5.95 6.16
N LEU A 48 -13.50 -6.45 6.89
CA LEU A 48 -12.34 -7.14 6.33
C LEU A 48 -12.75 -8.37 5.51
N LYS A 49 -13.65 -9.20 6.05
CA LYS A 49 -14.16 -10.38 5.34
C LYS A 49 -14.94 -10.00 4.07
N ILE A 50 -15.80 -8.98 4.16
CA ILE A 50 -16.57 -8.47 3.00
C ILE A 50 -15.64 -7.88 1.93
N ALA A 51 -14.65 -7.09 2.32
CA ALA A 51 -13.68 -6.50 1.40
C ALA A 51 -12.91 -7.59 0.66
N LYS A 52 -12.43 -8.62 1.38
CA LYS A 52 -11.78 -9.78 0.77
C LYS A 52 -12.71 -10.53 -0.20
N ALA A 53 -13.95 -10.80 0.20
CA ALA A 53 -14.94 -11.46 -0.65
C ALA A 53 -15.30 -10.66 -1.93
N LEU A 54 -15.00 -9.37 -1.93
CA LEU A 54 -15.18 -8.43 -3.04
C LEU A 54 -13.84 -8.09 -3.72
N ASP A 55 -12.80 -8.95 -3.62
CA ASP A 55 -11.38 -8.69 -3.93
C ASP A 55 -11.00 -7.21 -3.90
N THR A 56 -11.16 -6.59 -2.74
CA THR A 56 -10.80 -5.19 -2.51
C THR A 56 -10.27 -5.02 -1.09
N THR A 57 -9.93 -3.78 -0.74
CA THR A 57 -9.44 -3.41 0.58
C THR A 57 -10.49 -2.61 1.36
N PRO A 58 -10.51 -2.68 2.70
CA PRO A 58 -11.35 -1.78 3.50
C PRO A 58 -11.07 -0.30 3.22
N SER A 59 -9.81 0.06 2.93
CA SER A 59 -9.41 1.41 2.54
C SER A 59 -10.11 1.89 1.28
N THR A 60 -10.20 1.06 0.23
CA THR A 60 -10.95 1.39 -0.99
C THR A 60 -12.42 1.63 -0.69
N LEU A 61 -13.03 0.79 0.17
CA LEU A 61 -14.43 0.95 0.57
C LEU A 61 -14.66 2.25 1.36
N TYR A 62 -13.75 2.61 2.26
CA TYR A 62 -13.83 3.88 2.99
C TYR A 62 -13.59 5.09 2.10
N ALA A 63 -12.60 5.05 1.21
CA ALA A 63 -12.34 6.12 0.26
C ALA A 63 -13.55 6.38 -0.65
N ALA A 64 -14.27 5.31 -1.05
CA ALA A 64 -15.52 5.43 -1.79
C ALA A 64 -16.65 6.07 -0.96
N CYS A 65 -16.66 5.91 0.37
CA CYS A 65 -17.63 6.61 1.24
C CYS A 65 -17.42 8.11 1.32
N GLU A 66 -16.22 8.60 1.02
CA GLU A 66 -15.89 10.03 0.99
C GLU A 66 -16.31 10.70 -0.33
N GLN A 67 -16.66 9.89 -1.34
CA GLN A 67 -17.11 10.40 -2.64
C GLN A 67 -18.60 10.80 -2.61
N PRO A 68 -19.00 11.79 -3.44
CA PRO A 68 -20.40 12.04 -3.73
C PRO A 68 -21.12 10.78 -4.22
N ILE A 69 -22.36 10.55 -3.79
CA ILE A 69 -23.11 9.32 -4.09
C ILE A 69 -23.16 9.02 -5.60
N ALA A 70 -23.31 10.06 -6.42
CA ALA A 70 -23.38 9.94 -7.87
C ALA A 70 -22.07 9.45 -8.53
N SER A 71 -20.92 9.68 -7.90
CA SER A 71 -19.60 9.29 -8.44
C SER A 71 -19.04 8.00 -7.85
N ILE A 72 -19.71 7.40 -6.86
CA ILE A 72 -19.28 6.13 -6.25
C ILE A 72 -19.11 5.01 -7.28
N PRO A 73 -20.04 4.78 -8.23
CA PRO A 73 -19.88 3.71 -9.21
C PRO A 73 -18.61 3.86 -10.08
N SER A 74 -18.38 5.06 -10.63
CA SER A 74 -17.21 5.33 -11.48
C SER A 74 -15.91 5.24 -10.69
N PHE A 75 -15.89 5.79 -9.46
CA PHE A 75 -14.72 5.69 -8.58
C PHE A 75 -14.31 4.24 -8.29
N LEU A 76 -15.28 3.35 -8.06
CA LEU A 76 -15.02 1.94 -7.81
C LEU A 76 -14.54 1.21 -9.06
N GLU A 77 -15.09 1.54 -10.24
CA GLU A 77 -14.65 1.01 -11.53
C GLU A 77 -13.19 1.33 -11.82
N ASP A 78 -12.80 2.60 -11.64
CA ASP A 78 -11.43 3.08 -11.86
C ASP A 78 -10.41 2.36 -10.96
N GLN A 79 -10.77 2.10 -9.69
CA GLN A 79 -9.89 1.36 -8.79
C GLN A 79 -9.76 -0.12 -9.14
N THR A 80 -10.80 -0.77 -9.65
CA THR A 80 -10.72 -2.16 -10.12
C THR A 80 -9.78 -2.35 -11.30
N ALA A 81 -9.66 -1.37 -12.19
CA ALA A 81 -8.70 -1.44 -13.30
C ALA A 81 -7.22 -1.42 -12.80
N MET A 82 -6.96 -0.83 -11.63
CA MET A 82 -5.65 -0.83 -10.97
C MET A 82 -5.34 -2.10 -10.18
N LEU A 83 -6.35 -2.86 -9.72
CA LEU A 83 -6.18 -4.00 -8.79
C LEU A 83 -5.60 -5.27 -9.45
N CYS A 84 -5.38 -5.30 -10.78
CA CYS A 84 -4.74 -6.42 -11.48
C CYS A 84 -3.22 -6.54 -11.23
N HIS A 85 -2.60 -5.61 -10.49
CA HIS A 85 -1.18 -5.61 -10.21
C HIS A 85 -0.94 -5.63 -8.69
N GLU A 86 -1.24 -6.76 -8.04
CA GLU A 86 -0.88 -6.94 -6.63
C GLU A 86 0.64 -7.02 -6.46
N SER A 87 1.26 -5.87 -6.22
CA SER A 87 2.17 -5.62 -5.10
C SER A 87 2.84 -4.27 -5.29
N MET A 88 2.39 -3.23 -4.57
CA MET A 88 3.28 -2.37 -3.79
C MET A 88 2.47 -1.27 -3.08
N ASN A 89 2.78 -1.11 -1.80
CA ASN A 89 2.47 0.07 -1.01
C ASN A 89 2.81 1.34 -1.80
N HIS A 90 1.82 2.17 -2.14
CA HIS A 90 2.11 3.51 -2.63
C HIS A 90 2.55 4.40 -1.47
N VAL A 91 3.83 4.32 -1.13
CA VAL A 91 4.57 5.46 -0.59
C VAL A 91 4.99 6.27 -1.80
N HIS A 92 4.67 7.57 -1.85
CA HIS A 92 5.23 8.46 -2.88
C HIS A 92 6.71 8.72 -2.56
N LEU A 93 7.55 7.74 -2.86
CA LEU A 93 9.00 7.82 -2.75
C LEU A 93 9.54 8.66 -3.92
N SER A 94 10.67 9.34 -3.71
CA SER A 94 11.38 10.00 -4.81
C SER A 94 11.78 8.98 -5.87
N PHE A 95 12.05 9.46 -7.10
CA PHE A 95 12.53 8.63 -8.20
C PHE A 95 13.70 7.73 -7.76
N ASP A 96 14.71 8.32 -7.13
CA ASP A 96 15.89 7.60 -6.60
C ASP A 96 15.54 6.52 -5.57
N ALA A 97 14.53 6.77 -4.73
CA ALA A 97 14.12 5.82 -3.69
C ALA A 97 13.32 4.64 -4.28
N ASN A 98 12.55 4.85 -5.35
CA ASN A 98 11.89 3.75 -6.08
C ASN A 98 12.92 2.89 -6.82
N ASP A 99 13.89 3.51 -7.47
CA ASP A 99 14.98 2.78 -8.16
C ASP A 99 15.78 1.93 -7.16
N LEU A 100 16.11 2.50 -5.99
CA LEU A 100 16.78 1.76 -4.92
C LEU A 100 15.97 0.55 -4.46
N LEU A 101 14.66 0.70 -4.25
CA LEU A 101 13.80 -0.42 -3.82
C LEU A 101 13.75 -1.52 -4.88
N THR A 102 13.59 -1.14 -6.16
CA THR A 102 13.55 -2.09 -7.29
C THR A 102 14.84 -2.91 -7.33
N LEU A 103 15.98 -2.23 -7.37
CA LEU A 103 17.29 -2.88 -7.38
C LEU A 103 17.52 -3.71 -6.11
N PHE A 104 17.11 -3.22 -4.95
CA PHE A 104 17.28 -3.93 -3.69
C PHE A 104 16.54 -5.27 -3.69
N HIS A 105 15.33 -5.36 -4.24
CA HIS A 105 14.57 -6.61 -4.27
C HIS A 105 15.26 -7.70 -5.10
N GLU A 106 15.91 -7.32 -6.20
CA GLU A 106 16.63 -8.22 -7.12
C GLU A 106 17.95 -8.77 -6.55
N LEU A 107 18.47 -8.19 -5.46
CA LEU A 107 19.71 -8.63 -4.84
C LEU A 107 19.58 -9.94 -4.05
N SER A 108 20.67 -10.72 -4.05
CA SER A 108 20.83 -11.88 -3.16
C SER A 108 20.87 -11.46 -1.68
N PRO A 109 20.56 -12.35 -0.73
CA PRO A 109 20.60 -12.02 0.70
C PRO A 109 21.95 -11.47 1.18
N ARG A 110 23.06 -11.99 0.64
CA ARG A 110 24.42 -11.51 0.95
C ARG A 110 24.63 -10.09 0.46
N ASN A 111 24.18 -9.77 -0.77
CA ASN A 111 24.37 -8.45 -1.36
C ASN A 111 23.47 -7.41 -0.69
N LYS A 112 22.26 -7.79 -0.26
CA LYS A 112 21.39 -6.95 0.57
C LYS A 112 22.08 -6.54 1.87
N ALA A 113 22.69 -7.49 2.58
CA ALA A 113 23.43 -7.20 3.82
C ALA A 113 24.61 -6.25 3.57
N LEU A 114 25.37 -6.46 2.49
CA LEU A 114 26.47 -5.58 2.13
C LEU A 114 26.01 -4.16 1.79
N LEU A 115 24.95 -4.02 1.00
CA LEU A 115 24.39 -2.72 0.62
C LEU A 115 23.90 -1.93 1.85
N LEU A 116 23.27 -2.60 2.81
CA LEU A 116 22.87 -1.96 4.07
C LEU A 116 24.07 -1.43 4.86
N GLU A 117 25.17 -2.17 4.91
CA GLU A 117 26.40 -1.69 5.58
C GLU A 117 27.04 -0.50 4.85
N GLN A 118 27.00 -0.49 3.53
CA GLN A 118 27.45 0.64 2.73
C GLN A 118 26.60 1.89 2.97
N LEU A 119 25.26 1.75 2.91
CA LEU A 119 24.34 2.85 3.19
C LEU A 119 24.52 3.42 4.60
N LYS A 120 24.69 2.55 5.62
CA LYS A 120 24.99 3.00 7.00
C LYS A 120 26.31 3.77 7.07
N THR A 121 27.31 3.33 6.32
CA THR A 121 28.62 3.99 6.31
C THR A 121 28.54 5.37 5.67
N LEU A 122 27.87 5.48 4.52
CA LEU A 122 27.59 6.75 3.87
C LEU A 122 26.78 7.70 4.78
N HIS A 123 25.74 7.18 5.45
CA HIS A 123 24.94 7.95 6.41
C HIS A 123 25.78 8.48 7.59
N ARG A 124 26.65 7.63 8.17
CA ARG A 124 27.57 8.08 9.23
C ARG A 124 28.50 9.19 8.74
N TRP A 125 29.01 9.09 7.52
CA TRP A 125 29.88 10.11 6.95
C TRP A 125 29.17 11.44 6.76
N GLN A 126 27.95 11.43 6.22
CA GLN A 126 27.14 12.63 6.05
C GLN A 126 26.81 13.30 7.39
N MET A 127 26.52 12.52 8.44
CA MET A 127 26.28 13.04 9.78
C MET A 127 27.55 13.53 10.49
N SER A 128 28.73 13.02 10.11
CA SER A 128 30.02 13.49 10.64
C SER A 128 30.54 14.75 9.95
N THR A 129 30.12 15.04 8.72
CA THR A 129 30.54 16.24 7.97
C THR A 129 29.84 17.54 8.38
N ASP A 130 28.74 17.47 9.14
CA ASP A 130 28.05 18.65 9.69
C ASP A 130 28.64 19.16 11.02
N PHE A 131 29.73 18.57 11.52
CA PHE A 131 30.52 19.07 12.65
C PHE A 131 31.96 19.36 12.22
N GLY A 132 32.20 20.52 11.59
CA GLY A 132 33.56 20.87 11.18
C GLY A 132 33.73 22.16 10.39
N ALA A 133 32.98 23.22 10.69
CA ALA A 133 33.45 24.56 10.38
C ALA A 133 34.51 24.96 11.40
N GLU A 134 35.77 24.58 11.15
CA GLU A 134 36.99 25.39 11.36
C GLU A 134 38.27 24.52 11.29
N SER A 135 39.28 25.09 10.62
CA SER A 135 40.69 24.68 10.46
C SER A 135 41.06 23.66 9.36
N HIS A 136 41.43 24.22 8.20
CA HIS A 136 42.46 23.71 7.26
C HIS A 136 43.88 23.84 7.88
N PRO A 137 44.99 23.34 7.27
CA PRO A 137 45.13 22.34 6.18
C PRO A 137 46.27 21.29 6.45
N GLU A 138 46.48 20.42 5.46
CA GLU A 138 47.74 19.74 5.08
C GLU A 138 47.93 18.24 5.39
N ASN A 139 48.38 17.56 4.31
CA ASN A 139 49.15 16.30 4.25
C ASN A 139 48.39 14.99 4.56
N HIS A 140 48.51 13.88 3.82
CA HIS A 140 49.54 13.42 2.89
C HIS A 140 48.94 12.49 1.81
N HIS A 141 49.61 12.46 0.67
CA HIS A 141 49.54 11.45 -0.38
C HIS A 141 49.21 10.02 0.10
N CYS A 142 48.28 9.34 -0.59
CA CYS A 142 48.38 7.90 -0.77
C CYS A 142 48.02 7.52 -2.20
N LYS A 143 49.06 7.16 -2.96
CA LYS A 143 48.97 6.54 -4.29
C LYS A 143 48.39 5.14 -4.12
N ILE A 144 47.36 4.77 -4.89
CA ILE A 144 47.03 3.37 -5.12
C ILE A 144 47.17 3.09 -6.60
N ASN A 145 48.24 2.35 -6.89
CA ASN A 145 48.59 1.80 -8.19
C ASN A 145 47.84 0.48 -8.35
N ILE A 146 47.09 0.29 -9.44
CA ILE A 146 46.45 -0.99 -9.77
C ILE A 146 47.10 -1.47 -11.07
N ARG A 147 47.64 -2.69 -11.00
CA ARG A 147 48.26 -3.46 -12.10
C ARG A 147 47.31 -3.66 -13.27
#